data_AF-A0A9W4P252-F1
#
_entry.id   AF-A0A9W4P252-F1
#
_cell.length_a   1.000
_cell.length_b   1.000
_cell.length_c   1.000
_cell.angle_alpha   90.00
_cell.angle_beta   90.00
_cell.angle_gamma   90.00
#
_symmetry.space_group_name_H-M   'P 1'
#
loop_
_entity.id
_entity.type
_entity.pdbx_description
1 polymer ?
#
loop_
_entity_poly.entity_id
_entity_poly.type
_entity_poly.pdbx_seq_one_letter_code
_entity_poly.pdbx_strand_id
1 'polypeptide(L)'
;MRTSIFAAAFLASLGARANESSTRTTIGLFSPTWDNNLPGVTSFAASVAGINAEATTYHVGCMDDVAKSDCDIATSWTITQGPETVNFAAQYVATNPGADGYDVTVTETYDCSFKFWSESASCTMSASMGGTVRGDSTASSSSSSATYSTAASSYYKMDVTGGVKS
;
A
#
# COMPACT_ATOMS: atom_id res chain seq x y z
N MET A 1 39.03 -54.72 -17.63
CA MET A 1 37.74 -54.24 -18.15
C MET A 1 36.61 -54.91 -17.38
N ARG A 2 35.89 -54.16 -16.56
CA ARG A 2 34.47 -54.40 -16.21
C ARG A 2 34.00 -53.26 -15.31
N THR A 3 33.21 -52.39 -15.92
CA THR A 3 32.50 -51.24 -15.40
C THR A 3 31.39 -51.67 -14.44
N SER A 4 31.15 -50.90 -13.37
CA SER A 4 29.94 -50.98 -12.53
C SER A 4 29.72 -49.57 -11.97
N ILE A 5 29.10 -48.70 -12.76
CA ILE A 5 27.68 -48.28 -12.69
C ILE A 5 27.45 -47.41 -11.45
N PHE A 6 27.61 -46.10 -11.65
CA PHE A 6 27.08 -45.07 -10.77
C PHE A 6 25.54 -45.10 -10.87
N ALA A 7 24.87 -45.50 -9.80
CA ALA A 7 23.42 -45.33 -9.67
C ALA A 7 23.13 -43.88 -9.28
N ALA A 8 22.87 -43.04 -10.28
CA ALA A 8 22.28 -41.72 -10.09
C ALA A 8 20.82 -41.94 -9.66
N ALA A 9 20.55 -41.83 -8.36
CA ALA A 9 19.19 -41.76 -7.85
C ALA A 9 18.57 -40.44 -8.33
N PHE A 10 17.70 -40.58 -9.31
CA PHE A 10 16.78 -39.56 -9.82
C PHE A 10 16.04 -38.95 -8.63
N LEU A 11 16.40 -37.72 -8.24
CA LEU A 11 15.55 -36.88 -7.40
C LEU A 11 14.34 -36.54 -8.26
N ALA A 12 13.33 -37.41 -8.20
CA ALA A 12 12.02 -37.16 -8.76
C ALA A 12 11.56 -35.81 -8.21
N SER A 13 11.47 -34.85 -9.12
CA SER A 13 10.92 -33.53 -8.91
C SER A 13 9.54 -33.67 -8.28
N LEU A 14 9.45 -33.50 -6.96
CA LEU A 14 8.24 -33.00 -6.31
C LEU A 14 8.12 -31.51 -6.67
N GLY A 15 7.89 -31.26 -7.97
CA GLY A 15 7.17 -30.08 -8.39
C GLY A 15 5.72 -30.28 -7.96
N ALA A 16 5.48 -30.16 -6.65
CA ALA A 16 4.18 -29.72 -6.19
C ALA A 16 3.96 -28.39 -6.91
N ARG A 17 3.18 -28.44 -7.98
CA ARG A 17 2.53 -27.25 -8.51
C ARG A 17 1.73 -26.76 -7.31
N ALA A 18 2.28 -25.80 -6.56
CA ALA A 18 1.49 -24.99 -5.68
C ALA A 18 0.41 -24.44 -6.60
N ASN A 19 -0.79 -24.99 -6.49
CA ASN A 19 -1.95 -24.35 -7.03
C ASN A 19 -1.93 -22.98 -6.34
N GLU A 20 -1.66 -21.91 -7.09
CA GLU A 20 -1.67 -20.54 -6.58
C GLU A 20 -3.12 -20.21 -6.20
N SER A 21 -3.60 -20.84 -5.13
CA SER A 21 -4.71 -20.34 -4.37
C SER A 21 -4.17 -19.09 -3.73
N SER A 22 -4.38 -17.95 -4.40
CA SER A 22 -3.92 -16.64 -3.98
C SER A 22 -4.32 -16.46 -2.51
N THR A 23 -3.36 -16.65 -1.61
CA THR A 23 -3.62 -16.67 -0.18
C THR A 23 -3.74 -15.21 0.24
N ARG A 24 -4.97 -14.79 0.54
CA ARG A 24 -5.33 -13.43 0.88
C ARG A 24 -5.64 -13.34 2.37
N THR A 25 -5.00 -12.39 3.05
CA THR A 25 -5.27 -12.07 4.46
C THR A 25 -5.67 -10.61 4.55
N THR A 26 -6.82 -10.32 5.14
CA THR A 26 -7.24 -8.94 5.38
C THR A 26 -6.64 -8.41 6.67
N ILE A 27 -5.99 -7.26 6.63
CA ILE A 27 -5.47 -6.54 7.79
C ILE A 27 -6.23 -5.23 8.01
N GLY A 28 -6.22 -4.74 9.24
CA GLY A 28 -6.75 -3.42 9.60
C GLY A 28 -5.63 -2.38 9.64
N LEU A 29 -5.63 -1.43 8.71
CA LEU A 29 -4.72 -0.29 8.73
C LEU A 29 -5.36 0.91 9.40
N PHE A 30 -4.62 1.55 10.30
CA PHE A 30 -5.07 2.77 10.93
C PHE A 30 -5.16 3.90 9.90
N SER A 31 -6.29 4.60 9.92
CA SER A 31 -6.54 5.78 9.12
C SER A 31 -7.08 6.92 9.99
N PRO A 32 -6.41 8.08 9.99
CA PRO A 32 -6.94 9.29 10.60
C PRO A 32 -8.32 9.70 10.03
N THR A 33 -9.12 10.44 10.79
CA THR A 33 -10.47 10.87 10.35
C THR A 33 -10.51 11.72 9.08
N TRP A 34 -9.43 12.43 8.82
CA TRP A 34 -9.28 13.32 7.66
C TRP A 34 -8.67 12.61 6.45
N ASP A 35 -8.14 11.40 6.64
CA ASP A 35 -7.67 10.57 5.55
C ASP A 35 -8.92 10.02 4.85
N ASN A 36 -9.24 10.64 3.73
CA ASN A 36 -10.44 10.35 2.96
C ASN A 36 -10.28 8.96 2.35
N ASN A 37 -10.90 7.94 2.98
CA ASN A 37 -11.09 6.58 2.47
C ASN A 37 -10.38 6.36 1.13
N LEU A 38 -9.14 5.85 1.16
CA LEU A 38 -8.29 5.67 -0.01
C LEU A 38 -9.15 5.37 -1.25
N PRO A 39 -9.26 6.29 -2.22
CA PRO A 39 -10.21 6.16 -3.31
C PRO A 39 -9.89 4.89 -4.09
N GLY A 40 -10.82 3.93 -4.13
CA GLY A 40 -10.57 2.62 -4.72
C GLY A 40 -10.09 1.56 -3.72
N VAL A 41 -10.68 1.46 -2.52
CA VAL A 41 -10.37 0.38 -1.54
C VAL A 41 -10.45 -1.05 -2.13
N THR A 42 -11.15 -1.25 -3.25
CA THR A 42 -11.21 -2.53 -4.00
C THR A 42 -10.22 -2.63 -5.15
N SER A 43 -9.45 -1.58 -5.41
CA SER A 43 -8.51 -1.41 -6.51
C SER A 43 -7.06 -1.63 -6.09
N PHE A 44 -6.79 -1.75 -4.79
CA PHE A 44 -5.46 -1.95 -4.23
C PHE A 44 -5.38 -3.25 -3.44
N ALA A 45 -4.19 -3.83 -3.46
CA ALA A 45 -3.78 -4.87 -2.53
C ALA A 45 -2.37 -4.58 -2.01
N ALA A 46 -2.05 -5.15 -0.87
CA ALA A 46 -0.74 -5.06 -0.27
C ALA A 46 0.03 -6.38 -0.43
N SER A 47 1.34 -6.30 -0.28
CA SER A 47 2.23 -7.41 0.01
C SER A 47 3.18 -7.03 1.13
N VAL A 48 3.64 -8.02 1.89
CA VAL A 48 4.62 -7.78 2.95
C VAL A 48 5.98 -7.49 2.30
N ALA A 49 6.49 -6.28 2.51
CA ALA A 49 7.81 -5.87 2.05
C ALA A 49 8.90 -6.07 3.13
N GLY A 50 8.51 -6.10 4.40
CA GLY A 50 9.43 -6.35 5.51
C GLY A 50 8.69 -6.49 6.85
N ILE A 51 9.29 -7.24 7.78
CA ILE A 51 8.78 -7.39 9.15
C ILE A 51 9.97 -7.30 10.10
N ASN A 52 9.79 -6.58 11.22
CA ASN A 52 10.68 -6.63 12.37
C ASN A 52 9.85 -6.72 13.67
N ALA A 53 10.51 -6.63 14.83
CA ALA A 53 9.85 -6.74 16.13
C ALA A 53 8.89 -5.58 16.45
N GLU A 54 9.04 -4.44 15.79
CA GLU A 54 8.31 -3.21 16.07
C GLU A 54 7.21 -2.95 15.04
N ALA A 55 7.41 -3.31 13.77
CA ALA A 55 6.46 -2.99 12.71
C ALA A 55 6.52 -3.97 11.54
N THR A 56 5.41 -4.00 10.79
CA THR A 56 5.32 -4.60 9.46
C THR A 56 5.26 -3.51 8.41
N THR A 57 6.09 -3.62 7.37
CA THR A 57 6.08 -2.76 6.19
C THR A 57 5.39 -3.48 5.04
N TYR A 58 4.38 -2.82 4.49
CA TYR A 58 3.60 -3.24 3.34
C TYR A 58 3.98 -2.41 2.13
N HIS A 59 4.11 -3.08 0.98
CA HIS A 59 4.09 -2.45 -0.33
C HIS A 59 2.67 -2.54 -0.89
N VAL A 60 2.09 -1.42 -1.30
CA VAL A 60 0.76 -1.37 -1.88
C VAL A 60 0.89 -1.26 -3.40
N GLY A 61 0.09 -2.04 -4.11
CA GLY A 61 0.03 -2.03 -5.56
C GLY A 61 -1.40 -2.11 -6.07
N CYS A 62 -1.58 -1.88 -7.37
CA CYS A 62 -2.87 -2.05 -8.04
C CYS A 62 -3.25 -3.54 -8.10
N MET A 63 -4.52 -3.82 -7.89
CA MET A 63 -5.14 -5.11 -8.20
C MET A 63 -5.16 -5.35 -9.71
N ASP A 64 -5.33 -6.62 -10.10
CA ASP A 64 -5.41 -6.99 -11.52
C ASP A 64 -6.69 -6.44 -12.17
N ASP A 65 -6.60 -6.15 -13.48
CA ASP A 65 -7.72 -5.66 -14.32
C ASP A 65 -8.40 -4.36 -13.85
N VAL A 66 -7.74 -3.60 -12.96
CA VAL A 66 -8.18 -2.26 -12.55
C VAL A 66 -7.77 -1.23 -13.59
N ALA A 67 -8.68 -0.30 -13.92
CA ALA A 67 -8.37 0.79 -14.83
C ALA A 67 -7.35 1.76 -14.18
N LYS A 68 -6.46 2.35 -14.98
CA LYS A 68 -5.51 3.38 -14.50
C LYS A 68 -6.20 4.56 -13.82
N SER A 69 -7.42 4.90 -14.24
CA SER A 69 -8.23 5.94 -13.56
C SER A 69 -8.55 5.61 -12.11
N ASP A 70 -8.53 4.33 -11.76
CA ASP A 70 -8.93 3.81 -10.45
C ASP A 70 -7.70 3.40 -9.62
N CYS A 71 -6.55 3.13 -10.27
CA CYS A 71 -5.26 2.93 -9.63
C CYS A 71 -4.10 3.26 -10.59
N ASP A 72 -3.40 4.36 -10.32
CA ASP A 72 -2.13 4.69 -11.01
C ASP A 72 -1.08 5.11 -9.98
N ILE A 73 -0.34 4.14 -9.46
CA ILE A 73 0.73 4.37 -8.48
C ILE A 73 2.00 4.78 -9.25
N ALA A 74 2.51 5.99 -8.96
CA ALA A 74 3.57 6.59 -9.77
C ALA A 74 4.96 6.01 -9.45
N THR A 75 5.29 5.88 -8.17
CA THR A 75 6.62 5.42 -7.72
C THR A 75 6.53 4.45 -6.57
N SER A 76 5.89 4.86 -5.47
CA SER A 76 5.83 4.04 -4.27
C SER A 76 4.58 4.32 -3.46
N TRP A 77 3.96 3.24 -3.01
CA TRP A 77 3.03 3.28 -1.91
C TRP A 77 3.47 2.27 -0.86
N THR A 78 3.86 2.78 0.30
CA THR A 78 4.34 1.99 1.43
C THR A 78 3.60 2.35 2.70
N ILE A 79 3.31 1.35 3.51
CA ILE A 79 2.70 1.55 4.82
C ILE A 79 3.46 0.73 5.84
N THR A 80 4.00 1.38 6.86
CA THR A 80 4.67 0.70 7.97
C THR A 80 3.82 0.88 9.21
N GLN A 81 3.38 -0.23 9.81
CA GLN A 81 2.50 -0.19 10.98
C GLN A 81 3.04 -1.09 12.08
N GLY A 82 3.16 -0.52 13.27
CA GLY A 82 3.48 -1.18 14.54
C GLY A 82 2.39 -0.94 15.60
N PRO A 83 2.61 -1.40 16.84
CA PRO A 83 1.66 -1.21 17.93
C PRO A 83 1.58 0.25 18.41
N GLU A 84 2.65 1.03 18.19
CA GLU A 84 2.79 2.42 18.65
C GLU A 84 2.98 3.42 17.52
N THR A 85 3.18 2.98 16.28
CA THR A 85 3.43 3.89 15.15
C THR A 85 2.75 3.41 13.86
N VAL A 86 2.34 4.36 13.03
CA VAL A 86 1.96 4.14 11.64
C VAL A 86 2.62 5.20 10.79
N ASN A 87 3.29 4.79 9.72
CA ASN A 87 3.87 5.65 8.71
C ASN A 87 3.26 5.27 7.37
N PHE A 88 2.72 6.25 6.66
CA PHE A 88 2.13 6.10 5.35
C PHE A 88 2.85 7.02 4.38
N ALA A 89 3.18 6.50 3.21
CA ALA A 89 3.69 7.27 2.10
C ALA A 89 3.11 6.72 0.81
N ALA A 90 2.36 7.54 0.09
CA ALA A 90 1.76 7.20 -1.19
C ALA A 90 2.11 8.26 -2.23
N GLN A 91 2.38 7.81 -3.45
CA GLN A 91 2.43 8.67 -4.62
C GLN A 91 1.63 8.04 -5.75
N TYR A 92 0.61 8.76 -6.22
CA TYR A 92 -0.27 8.31 -7.30
C TYR A 92 -0.55 9.43 -8.29
N VAL A 93 -0.92 9.06 -9.51
CA VAL A 93 -1.35 9.98 -10.55
C VAL A 93 -2.87 10.01 -10.57
N ALA A 94 -3.45 11.19 -10.38
CA ALA A 94 -4.85 11.41 -10.60
C ALA A 94 -5.02 12.02 -11.99
N THR A 95 -5.78 11.35 -12.86
CA THR A 95 -6.04 11.82 -14.22
C THR A 95 -7.54 11.91 -14.49
N ASN A 96 -7.96 13.01 -15.11
CA ASN A 96 -9.30 13.16 -15.67
C ASN A 96 -9.17 13.80 -17.05
N PRO A 97 -9.67 13.15 -18.12
CA PRO A 97 -9.60 13.69 -19.46
C PRO A 97 -10.70 14.74 -19.71
N GLY A 98 -10.43 15.70 -20.60
CA GLY A 98 -11.43 16.68 -21.05
C GLY A 98 -11.01 18.12 -20.79
N ALA A 99 -11.94 19.07 -21.02
CA ALA A 99 -11.66 20.51 -20.90
C ALA A 99 -11.40 20.94 -19.45
N ASP A 100 -12.06 20.30 -18.48
CA ASP A 100 -11.79 20.43 -17.04
C ASP A 100 -10.77 19.39 -16.54
N GLY A 101 -10.01 18.81 -17.47
CA GLY A 101 -9.13 17.70 -17.20
C GLY A 101 -7.97 18.07 -16.29
N TYR A 102 -7.45 17.06 -15.61
CA TYR A 102 -6.26 17.17 -14.79
C TYR A 102 -5.38 15.94 -14.99
N ASP A 103 -4.08 16.13 -14.83
CA ASP A 103 -3.07 15.08 -14.78
C ASP A 103 -2.06 15.53 -13.72
N VAL A 104 -2.26 15.05 -12.50
CA VAL A 104 -1.52 15.52 -11.32
C VAL A 104 -0.94 14.34 -10.55
N THR A 105 0.35 14.42 -10.26
CA THR A 105 1.00 13.54 -9.30
C THR A 105 0.70 14.06 -7.90
N VAL A 106 0.02 13.25 -7.10
CA VAL A 106 -0.23 13.52 -5.68
C VAL A 106 0.75 12.70 -4.86
N THR A 107 1.41 13.35 -3.91
CA THR A 107 2.20 12.70 -2.87
C THR A 107 1.54 12.97 -1.54
N GLU A 108 1.23 11.92 -0.80
CA GLU A 108 0.64 12.00 0.53
C GLU A 108 1.50 11.20 1.51
N THR A 109 1.76 11.80 2.65
CA THR A 109 2.48 11.18 3.75
C THR A 109 1.76 11.47 5.04
N TYR A 110 1.74 10.48 5.94
CA TYR A 110 1.39 10.75 7.32
C TYR A 110 2.15 9.86 8.28
N ASP A 111 2.49 10.45 9.42
CA ASP A 111 3.20 9.81 10.51
C ASP A 111 2.36 9.95 11.77
N CYS A 112 1.94 8.81 12.32
CA CYS A 112 1.13 8.71 13.52
C CYS A 112 1.88 7.98 14.63
N SER A 113 1.73 8.48 15.84
CA SER A 113 2.21 7.84 17.07
C SER A 113 1.04 7.60 18.02
N PHE A 114 1.07 6.45 18.70
CA PHE A 114 0.05 6.04 19.66
C PHE A 114 0.69 5.87 21.04
N LYS A 115 -0.09 6.14 22.09
CA LYS A 115 0.24 5.61 23.43
C LYS A 115 -0.11 4.13 23.52
N PHE A 116 -1.31 3.82 23.04
CA PHE A 116 -1.82 2.48 22.74
C PHE A 116 -2.79 2.61 21.57
N TRP A 117 -2.90 1.57 20.73
CA TRP A 117 -3.75 1.55 19.53
C TRP A 117 -5.23 1.89 19.80
N SER A 118 -5.70 1.76 21.05
CA SER A 118 -7.07 2.02 21.47
C SER A 118 -7.27 3.31 22.28
N GLU A 119 -6.25 4.14 22.50
CA GLU A 119 -6.38 5.36 23.30
C GLU A 119 -6.37 6.65 22.48
N SER A 120 -5.21 7.02 21.95
CA SER A 120 -4.99 8.29 21.27
C SER A 120 -3.89 8.18 20.22
N ALA A 121 -4.07 8.89 19.11
CA ALA A 121 -3.13 8.99 18.01
C ALA A 121 -2.73 10.46 17.81
N SER A 122 -1.43 10.73 17.70
CA SER A 122 -0.90 12.03 17.27
C SER A 122 -0.32 11.87 15.87
N CYS A 123 -0.90 12.55 14.90
CA CYS A 123 -0.55 12.41 13.49
C CYS A 123 -0.06 13.72 12.90
N THR A 124 0.95 13.64 12.05
CA THR A 124 1.38 14.73 11.16
C THR A 124 1.20 14.26 9.73
N MET A 125 0.54 15.05 8.90
CA MET A 125 0.36 14.79 7.48
C MET A 125 1.12 15.81 6.65
N SER A 126 1.57 15.38 5.47
CA SER A 126 2.00 16.28 4.41
C SER A 126 1.48 15.77 3.08
N ALA A 127 0.89 16.68 2.31
CA ALA A 127 0.41 16.41 0.96
C ALA A 127 1.05 17.39 -0.01
N SER A 128 1.41 16.91 -1.20
CA SER A 128 1.81 17.76 -2.31
C SER A 128 1.18 17.26 -3.60
N MET A 129 0.94 18.17 -4.52
CA MET A 129 0.45 17.86 -5.85
C MET A 129 1.22 18.69 -6.88
N GLY A 130 1.50 18.10 -8.03
CA GLY A 130 2.14 18.78 -9.14
C GLY A 130 1.74 18.17 -10.48
N GLY A 131 1.53 19.00 -11.49
CA GLY A 131 1.14 18.52 -12.82
C GLY A 131 0.35 19.58 -13.58
N THR A 132 -0.66 19.15 -14.33
CA THR A 132 -1.50 20.03 -15.14
C THR A 132 -2.96 19.99 -14.73
N VAL A 133 -3.60 21.15 -14.67
CA VAL A 133 -5.05 21.30 -14.46
C VAL A 133 -5.57 22.27 -15.50
N ARG A 134 -6.55 21.86 -16.31
CA ARG A 134 -7.08 22.64 -17.44
C ARG A 134 -5.99 23.07 -18.44
N GLY A 135 -4.93 22.28 -18.57
CA GLY A 135 -3.79 22.57 -19.44
C GLY A 135 -2.72 23.50 -18.84
N ASP A 136 -2.98 24.09 -17.67
CA ASP A 136 -2.02 24.95 -16.97
C ASP A 136 -1.21 24.17 -15.94
N SER A 137 0.07 24.51 -15.81
CA SER A 137 0.95 23.91 -14.80
C SER A 137 0.55 24.38 -13.40
N THR A 138 0.44 23.44 -12.47
CA THR A 138 0.14 23.70 -11.06
C THR A 138 1.08 22.93 -10.15
N ALA A 139 1.37 23.52 -9.00
CA ALA A 139 2.04 22.86 -7.89
C ALA A 139 1.47 23.41 -6.57
N SER A 140 1.25 22.54 -5.60
CA SER A 140 0.78 22.91 -4.27
C SER A 140 1.27 21.92 -3.23
N SER A 141 1.45 22.38 -2.01
CA SER A 141 1.83 21.53 -0.89
C SER A 141 1.26 22.06 0.42
N SER A 142 0.90 21.17 1.32
CA SER A 142 0.41 21.48 2.66
C SER A 142 0.92 20.46 3.66
N SER A 143 0.99 20.87 4.92
CA SER A 143 1.29 19.99 6.05
C SER A 143 0.45 20.43 7.24
N SER A 144 0.06 19.48 8.08
CA SER A 144 -0.78 19.73 9.25
C SER A 144 -0.55 18.65 10.29
N SER A 145 -0.71 19.00 11.56
CA SER A 145 -0.58 18.05 12.67
C SER A 145 -1.75 18.18 13.63
N ALA A 146 -2.15 17.06 14.22
CA ALA A 146 -3.25 17.01 15.16
C ALA A 146 -3.24 15.72 15.98
N THR A 147 -3.90 15.79 17.14
CA THR A 147 -4.08 14.68 18.07
C THR A 147 -5.55 14.30 18.13
N TYR A 148 -5.82 13.00 18.08
CA TYR A 148 -7.15 12.44 18.00
C TYR A 148 -7.29 11.31 19.02
N SER A 149 -8.50 11.12 19.55
CA SER A 149 -8.82 9.84 20.17
C SER A 149 -8.91 8.78 19.08
N THR A 150 -8.46 7.56 19.35
CA THR A 150 -8.55 6.45 18.38
C THR A 150 -10.00 6.09 18.05
N ALA A 151 -10.95 6.37 18.95
CA ALA A 151 -12.39 6.28 18.68
C ALA A 151 -12.87 7.26 17.60
N ALA A 152 -12.13 8.34 17.33
CA ALA A 152 -12.38 9.20 16.19
C ALA A 152 -11.83 8.55 14.90
N SER A 153 -10.66 7.91 14.96
CA SER A 153 -10.01 7.28 13.80
C SER A 153 -10.69 5.99 13.32
N SER A 154 -10.46 5.64 12.05
CA SER A 154 -11.01 4.43 11.44
C SER A 154 -9.91 3.41 11.11
N TYR A 155 -10.31 2.17 10.81
CA TYR A 155 -9.40 1.15 10.29
C TYR A 155 -9.87 0.70 8.91
N TYR A 156 -9.03 0.87 7.89
CA TYR A 156 -9.28 0.31 6.57
C TYR A 156 -8.91 -1.16 6.53
N LYS A 157 -9.76 -1.92 5.85
CA LYS A 157 -9.46 -3.30 5.51
C LYS A 157 -8.64 -3.29 4.24
N MET A 158 -7.41 -3.79 4.32
CA MET A 158 -6.55 -3.99 3.16
C MET A 158 -6.26 -5.47 3.03
N ASP A 159 -6.37 -5.96 1.80
CA ASP A 159 -6.01 -7.33 1.52
C ASP A 159 -4.50 -7.45 1.25
N VAL A 160 -3.85 -8.31 2.01
CA VAL A 160 -2.44 -8.66 1.87
C VAL A 160 -2.34 -9.97 1.13
N THR A 161 -1.51 -9.98 0.10
CA THR A 161 -1.22 -11.12 -0.77
C THR A 161 0.27 -11.46 -0.71
N GLY A 162 0.67 -12.56 -1.34
CA GLY A 162 2.08 -12.99 -1.40
C GLY A 162 3.00 -12.09 -2.23
N GLY A 163 2.50 -11.02 -2.87
CA GLY A 163 3.34 -10.16 -3.73
C GLY A 163 2.64 -9.01 -4.46
N VAL A 164 1.31 -8.87 -4.33
CA VAL A 164 0.42 -8.07 -5.18
C VAL A 164 0.28 -8.64 -6.59
N LYS A 165 -0.68 -9.55 -6.72
CA LYS A 165 -1.64 -9.69 -7.82
C LYS A 165 -2.87 -10.42 -7.26
N SER A 166 -4.02 -9.74 -7.27
CA SER A 166 -5.35 -10.25 -6.89
C SER A 166 -6.41 -9.36 -7.51
#